data_AF-A0A7C7EI63-F1
#
_entry.id   AF-A0A7C7EI63-F1
#
_cell.length_a   1.000
_cell.length_b   1.000
_cell.length_c   1.000
_cell.angle_alpha   90.00
_cell.angle_beta   90.00
_cell.angle_gamma   90.00
#
_symmetry.space_group_name_H-M   'P 1'
#
loop_
_entity.id
_entity.type
_entity.pdbx_description
1 polymer ?
#
loop_
_entity_poly.entity_id
_entity_poly.type
_entity_poly.pdbx_seq_one_letter_code
_entity_poly.pdbx_strand_id
1 'polypeptide(L)'
;MAASKFYIKRIAAGIENISIYCFCPLELQDSSFSVWEKRGFAGEYRELDGTHIYKEIALLNDNMLSFCFCIQRNDSKWDRIYSAFRLQAVTQDGSAETAEGPCYVTEFDNISLSDYDYPRSHTIKGLQVNMVDDALKLGIGHAALNLNLPGIMIPEDTGDAIKYQMEGETFFFHRLRVEAFDKKVKELSDNGVAVTLILLNSKRWDGVLVHQELEQELIHPDYDPEGFISAFPIVTERGLKRFRAFVEFAAERYTRPDQRYGRACGYMSIVTETAILTGEWHIIHIPIIFSGRISGTIKQPGMTLTQARLHLKT
;
A
#
# COMPACT_ATOMS: atom_id res chain seq x y z
N MET A 1 2.26 15.95 -30.47
CA MET A 1 1.30 14.89 -30.15
C MET A 1 0.04 15.58 -29.66
N ALA A 2 -1.11 15.31 -30.28
CA ALA A 2 -2.38 15.83 -29.77
C ALA A 2 -2.64 15.19 -28.40
N ALA A 3 -3.00 16.00 -27.39
CA ALA A 3 -3.41 15.48 -26.09
C ALA A 3 -4.61 14.56 -26.29
N SER A 4 -4.63 13.40 -25.63
CA SER A 4 -5.80 12.52 -25.68
C SER A 4 -7.03 13.29 -25.21
N LYS A 5 -8.12 13.20 -25.97
CA LYS A 5 -9.38 13.83 -25.58
C LYS A 5 -10.10 13.04 -24.49
N PHE A 6 -9.61 11.84 -24.18
CA PHE A 6 -10.17 10.84 -23.27
C PHE A 6 -9.25 10.63 -22.05
N TYR A 7 -9.81 10.72 -20.83
CA TYR A 7 -9.00 10.74 -19.61
C TYR A 7 -9.62 9.91 -18.48
N ILE A 8 -8.82 9.06 -17.83
CA ILE A 8 -9.16 8.39 -16.58
C ILE A 8 -9.06 9.44 -15.47
N LYS A 9 -10.17 9.75 -14.81
CA LYS A 9 -10.19 10.71 -13.70
C LYS A 9 -9.59 10.12 -12.43
N ARG A 10 -10.05 8.92 -12.08
CA ARG A 10 -9.70 8.21 -10.84
C ARG A 10 -10.00 6.73 -10.99
N ILE A 11 -9.30 5.92 -10.21
CA ILE A 11 -9.58 4.49 -10.07
C ILE A 11 -9.82 4.23 -8.60
N ALA A 12 -11.02 3.77 -8.26
CA ALA A 12 -11.42 3.48 -6.89
C ALA A 12 -11.48 1.96 -6.67
N ALA A 13 -10.97 1.48 -5.55
CA ALA A 13 -11.17 0.10 -5.12
C ALA A 13 -12.21 0.03 -4.01
N GLY A 14 -13.13 -0.92 -4.14
CA GLY A 14 -14.05 -1.39 -3.10
C GLY A 14 -13.64 -2.77 -2.58
N ILE A 15 -14.45 -3.33 -1.67
CA ILE A 15 -14.22 -4.69 -1.14
C ILE A 15 -14.24 -5.73 -2.27
N GLU A 16 -15.21 -5.62 -3.18
CA GLU A 16 -15.44 -6.64 -4.22
C GLU A 16 -15.05 -6.19 -5.63
N ASN A 17 -14.94 -4.89 -5.88
CA ASN A 17 -14.84 -4.31 -7.23
C ASN A 17 -13.78 -3.22 -7.32
N ILE A 18 -13.24 -3.01 -8.52
CA ILE A 18 -12.50 -1.80 -8.91
C ILE A 18 -13.39 -1.01 -9.89
N SER A 19 -13.49 0.30 -9.67
CA SER A 19 -14.26 1.22 -10.49
C SER A 19 -13.33 2.25 -11.14
N ILE A 20 -13.29 2.25 -12.48
CA ILE A 20 -12.48 3.16 -13.29
C ILE A 20 -13.40 4.26 -13.82
N TYR A 21 -13.22 5.48 -13.31
CA TYR A 21 -14.03 6.64 -13.69
C TYR A 21 -13.32 7.45 -14.75
N CYS A 22 -13.98 7.70 -15.87
CA CYS A 22 -13.38 8.32 -17.05
C CYS A 22 -14.25 9.47 -17.56
N PHE A 23 -13.59 10.45 -18.16
CA PHE A 23 -14.23 11.51 -18.93
C PHE A 23 -13.94 11.30 -20.41
N CYS A 24 -14.98 11.35 -21.21
CA CYS A 24 -14.90 11.08 -22.63
C CYS A 24 -15.72 12.11 -23.41
N PRO A 25 -15.19 12.69 -24.49
CA PRO A 25 -15.94 13.59 -25.36
C PRO A 25 -17.14 12.88 -25.98
N LEU A 26 -18.20 13.63 -26.24
CA LEU A 26 -19.41 13.10 -26.89
C LEU A 26 -19.11 12.45 -28.26
N GLU A 27 -18.09 12.94 -28.98
CA GLU A 27 -17.61 12.39 -30.26
C GLU A 27 -17.25 10.90 -30.19
N LEU A 28 -16.82 10.41 -29.02
CA LEU A 28 -16.40 9.03 -28.82
C LEU A 28 -17.50 8.14 -28.21
N GLN A 29 -18.74 8.65 -28.08
CA GLN A 29 -19.84 7.94 -27.42
C GLN A 29 -20.09 6.55 -28.01
N ASP A 30 -20.05 6.43 -29.34
CA ASP A 30 -20.32 5.20 -30.09
C ASP A 30 -19.07 4.33 -30.32
N SER A 31 -17.95 4.67 -29.68
CA SER A 31 -16.73 3.87 -29.75
C SER A 31 -16.85 2.58 -28.94
N SER A 32 -16.11 1.55 -29.35
CA SER A 32 -15.89 0.37 -28.52
C SER A 32 -14.85 0.68 -27.46
N PHE A 33 -15.07 0.29 -26.21
CA PHE A 33 -14.14 0.54 -25.11
C PHE A 33 -13.63 -0.79 -24.53
N SER A 34 -12.32 -0.92 -24.37
CA SER A 34 -11.67 -2.08 -23.77
C SER A 34 -10.79 -1.70 -22.59
N VAL A 35 -10.93 -2.44 -21.49
CA VAL A 35 -10.13 -2.29 -20.27
C VAL A 35 -8.97 -3.26 -20.35
N TRP A 36 -7.76 -2.76 -20.14
CA TRP A 36 -6.53 -3.53 -20.17
C TRP A 36 -5.89 -3.56 -18.78
N GLU A 37 -5.45 -4.73 -18.36
CA GLU A 37 -4.76 -4.95 -17.10
C GLU A 37 -3.30 -5.35 -17.34
N LYS A 38 -2.39 -4.76 -16.58
CA LYS A 38 -1.04 -5.28 -16.36
C LYS A 38 -0.88 -5.73 -14.92
N ARG A 39 -0.55 -7.01 -14.71
CA ARG A 39 -0.23 -7.58 -13.39
C ARG A 39 1.27 -7.51 -13.15
N GLY A 40 1.66 -6.94 -12.01
CA GLY A 40 3.06 -6.76 -11.63
C GLY A 40 3.80 -5.73 -12.49
N PHE A 41 5.06 -5.47 -12.14
CA PHE A 41 5.86 -4.43 -12.81
C PHE A 41 6.24 -4.81 -14.25
N ALA A 42 6.70 -6.06 -14.44
CA ALA A 42 7.20 -6.61 -15.71
C ALA A 42 6.14 -7.30 -16.59
N GLY A 43 4.87 -7.29 -16.18
CA GLY A 43 3.80 -7.92 -16.95
C GLY A 43 3.50 -7.21 -18.28
N GLU A 44 2.84 -7.90 -19.19
CA GLU A 44 2.23 -7.30 -20.38
C GLU A 44 0.79 -6.89 -20.10
N TYR A 45 0.30 -5.88 -20.82
CA TYR A 45 -1.10 -5.51 -20.77
C TYR A 45 -1.94 -6.56 -21.49
N ARG A 46 -3.02 -7.01 -20.84
CA ARG A 46 -3.99 -7.95 -21.37
C ARG A 46 -5.37 -7.36 -21.29
N GLU A 47 -6.15 -7.51 -22.36
CA GLU A 47 -7.55 -7.08 -22.38
C GLU A 47 -8.37 -7.94 -21.40
N LEU A 48 -9.24 -7.29 -20.64
CA LEU A 48 -10.16 -7.96 -19.72
C LEU A 48 -11.45 -8.33 -20.45
N ASP A 49 -11.87 -9.59 -20.30
CA ASP A 49 -13.11 -10.07 -20.90
C ASP A 49 -14.32 -9.24 -20.41
N GLY A 50 -15.12 -8.77 -21.36
CA GLY A 50 -16.29 -7.89 -21.14
C GLY A 50 -17.43 -8.47 -20.32
N THR A 51 -17.35 -9.72 -19.88
CA THR A 51 -18.43 -10.42 -19.15
C THR A 51 -18.68 -9.86 -17.75
N HIS A 52 -17.71 -9.13 -17.18
CA HIS A 52 -17.79 -8.54 -15.83
C HIS A 52 -17.55 -7.03 -15.84
N ILE A 53 -17.61 -6.41 -17.02
CA ILE A 53 -17.44 -4.96 -17.19
C ILE A 53 -18.83 -4.34 -17.35
N TYR A 54 -19.30 -3.65 -16.31
CA TYR A 54 -20.48 -2.80 -16.41
C TYR A 54 -20.07 -1.36 -16.67
N LYS A 55 -20.72 -0.72 -17.65
CA LYS A 55 -20.50 0.67 -18.07
C LYS A 55 -21.70 1.52 -17.67
N GLU A 56 -21.50 2.43 -16.71
CA GLU A 56 -22.45 3.53 -16.49
C GLU A 56 -22.06 4.73 -17.35
N ILE A 57 -23.07 5.39 -17.93
CA ILE A 57 -22.89 6.59 -18.75
C ILE A 57 -23.73 7.70 -18.12
N ALA A 58 -23.11 8.83 -17.81
CA ALA A 58 -23.81 10.03 -17.42
C ALA A 58 -23.34 11.22 -18.26
N LEU A 59 -24.27 12.06 -18.73
CA LEU A 59 -23.91 13.34 -19.32
C LEU A 59 -23.38 14.27 -18.21
N LEU A 60 -22.18 14.80 -18.37
CA LEU A 60 -21.64 15.82 -17.46
C LEU A 60 -22.01 17.23 -17.92
N ASN A 61 -22.00 17.43 -19.23
CA ASN A 61 -22.41 18.64 -19.93
C ASN A 61 -22.60 18.34 -21.43
N ASP A 62 -22.96 19.36 -22.21
CA ASP A 62 -23.29 19.25 -23.64
C ASP A 62 -22.20 18.59 -24.52
N ASN A 63 -20.94 18.53 -24.05
CA ASN A 63 -19.80 18.03 -24.82
C ASN A 63 -19.05 16.85 -24.17
N MET A 64 -19.42 16.44 -22.94
CA MET A 64 -18.63 15.48 -22.15
C MET A 64 -19.51 14.44 -21.44
N LEU A 65 -19.09 13.18 -21.55
CA LEU A 65 -19.66 12.02 -20.87
C LEU A 65 -18.76 11.58 -19.71
N SER A 66 -19.39 11.12 -18.64
CA SER A 66 -18.75 10.31 -17.59
C SER A 66 -19.01 8.85 -17.88
N PHE A 67 -17.95 8.05 -17.93
CA PHE A 67 -18.03 6.59 -17.95
C PHE A 67 -17.50 6.01 -16.65
N CYS A 68 -18.14 4.96 -16.14
CA CYS A 68 -17.60 4.15 -15.05
C CYS A 68 -17.53 2.70 -15.50
N PHE A 69 -16.34 2.12 -15.49
CA PHE A 69 -16.13 0.69 -15.73
C PHE A 69 -15.92 0.01 -14.38
N CYS A 70 -16.79 -0.93 -14.03
CA CYS A 70 -16.65 -1.75 -12.83
C CYS A 70 -16.10 -3.12 -13.20
N ILE A 71 -15.07 -3.60 -12.49
CA ILE A 71 -14.46 -4.92 -12.65
C ILE A 71 -14.34 -5.61 -11.29
N GLN A 72 -14.39 -6.94 -11.25
CA GLN A 72 -14.20 -7.69 -10.00
C GLN A 72 -12.77 -7.50 -9.48
N ARG A 73 -12.61 -7.15 -8.19
CA ARG A 73 -11.31 -6.91 -7.55
C ARG A 73 -10.46 -8.17 -7.44
N ASN A 74 -11.05 -9.28 -6.99
CA ASN A 74 -10.32 -10.52 -6.77
C ASN A 74 -10.61 -11.53 -7.88
N ASP A 75 -9.58 -11.87 -8.65
CA ASP A 75 -9.64 -12.89 -9.71
C ASP A 75 -9.09 -14.24 -9.20
N SER A 76 -9.70 -14.75 -8.11
CA SER A 76 -9.40 -16.02 -7.37
C SER A 76 -7.96 -16.27 -6.89
N LYS A 77 -6.96 -15.62 -7.49
CA LYS A 77 -5.51 -15.80 -7.30
C LYS A 77 -4.77 -14.47 -7.30
N TRP A 78 -5.43 -13.36 -7.65
CA TRP A 78 -4.81 -12.05 -7.79
C TRP A 78 -5.76 -10.96 -7.30
N ASP A 79 -5.24 -10.04 -6.49
CA ASP A 79 -5.94 -8.82 -6.09
C ASP A 79 -5.57 -7.69 -7.07
N ARG A 80 -6.57 -7.21 -7.81
CA ARG A 80 -6.39 -6.18 -8.84
C ARG A 80 -6.11 -4.78 -8.29
N ILE A 81 -6.11 -4.59 -6.97
CA ILE A 81 -5.59 -3.34 -6.37
C ILE A 81 -4.14 -3.07 -6.77
N TYR A 82 -3.36 -4.13 -6.98
CA TYR A 82 -1.95 -4.03 -7.37
C TYR A 82 -1.74 -3.96 -8.89
N SER A 83 -2.81 -4.03 -9.68
CA SER A 83 -2.75 -4.00 -11.13
C SER A 83 -2.65 -2.58 -11.66
N ALA A 84 -1.95 -2.43 -12.79
CA ALA A 84 -2.06 -1.22 -13.60
C ALA A 84 -3.17 -1.40 -14.65
N PHE A 85 -3.94 -0.36 -14.89
CA PHE A 85 -5.03 -0.31 -15.84
C PHE A 85 -4.73 0.66 -16.97
N ARG A 86 -5.19 0.29 -18.17
CA ARG A 86 -5.29 1.17 -19.32
C ARG A 86 -6.69 1.02 -19.91
N LEU A 87 -7.15 2.08 -20.54
CA LEU A 87 -8.44 2.09 -21.21
C LEU A 87 -8.22 2.53 -22.64
N GLN A 88 -8.76 1.77 -23.58
CA GLN A 88 -8.64 2.06 -25.00
C GLN A 88 -10.03 2.25 -25.59
N ALA A 89 -10.20 3.28 -26.42
CA ALA A 89 -11.38 3.51 -27.23
C ALA A 89 -11.02 3.19 -28.69
N VAL A 90 -11.79 2.34 -29.35
CA VAL A 90 -11.69 2.07 -30.78
C VAL A 90 -12.88 2.73 -31.47
N THR A 91 -12.58 3.74 -32.27
CA THR A 91 -13.56 4.54 -33.00
C THR A 91 -14.12 3.79 -34.22
N GLN A 92 -15.23 4.25 -34.79
CA GLN A 92 -15.88 3.57 -35.93
C GLN A 92 -15.00 3.52 -37.19
N ASP A 93 -14.08 4.47 -37.36
CA ASP A 93 -13.06 4.49 -38.42
C ASP A 93 -11.87 3.56 -38.12
N GLY A 94 -11.90 2.82 -37.01
CA GLY A 94 -10.88 1.83 -36.65
C GLY A 94 -9.63 2.42 -35.99
N SER A 95 -9.63 3.73 -35.70
CA SER A 95 -8.57 4.37 -34.93
C SER A 95 -8.66 3.97 -33.46
N ALA A 96 -7.52 3.79 -32.80
CA ALA A 96 -7.47 3.40 -31.39
C ALA A 96 -6.82 4.52 -30.55
N GLU A 97 -7.56 5.02 -29.57
CA GLU A 97 -7.11 6.06 -28.65
C GLU A 97 -6.96 5.47 -27.24
N THR A 98 -5.80 5.69 -26.61
CA THR A 98 -5.57 5.26 -25.22
C THR A 98 -5.85 6.43 -24.29
N ALA A 99 -6.62 6.19 -23.22
CA ALA A 99 -6.89 7.20 -22.21
C ALA A 99 -5.60 7.64 -21.51
N GLU A 100 -5.46 8.94 -21.28
CA GLU A 100 -4.47 9.48 -20.35
C GLU A 100 -4.99 9.41 -18.89
N GLY A 101 -4.11 9.57 -17.90
CA GLY A 101 -4.48 9.62 -16.48
C GLY A 101 -3.85 8.54 -15.60
N PRO A 102 -4.35 8.35 -14.37
CA PRO A 102 -3.82 7.37 -13.45
C PRO A 102 -4.07 5.97 -13.99
N CYS A 103 -3.03 5.16 -13.92
CA CYS A 103 -3.08 3.74 -14.27
C CYS A 103 -3.17 2.84 -13.03
N TYR A 104 -3.08 3.38 -11.82
CA TYR A 104 -3.21 2.61 -10.57
C TYR A 104 -4.42 3.07 -9.77
N VAL A 105 -4.88 2.24 -8.84
CA VAL A 105 -5.90 2.63 -7.86
C VAL A 105 -5.43 3.87 -7.10
N THR A 106 -6.22 4.93 -7.15
CA THR A 106 -5.95 6.22 -6.49
C THR A 106 -6.81 6.42 -5.25
N GLU A 107 -7.92 5.70 -5.14
CA GLU A 107 -8.88 5.83 -4.05
C GLU A 107 -9.28 4.46 -3.50
N PHE A 108 -9.49 4.40 -2.19
CA PHE A 108 -9.88 3.18 -1.49
C PHE A 108 -11.15 3.46 -0.70
N ASP A 109 -12.25 2.80 -1.08
CA ASP A 109 -13.56 3.00 -0.46
C ASP A 109 -13.94 1.77 0.38
N ASN A 110 -13.85 1.94 1.70
CA ASN A 110 -14.22 0.96 2.71
C ASN A 110 -13.69 -0.47 2.47
N ILE A 111 -12.46 -0.59 1.97
CA ILE A 111 -11.91 -1.90 1.56
C ILE A 111 -11.31 -2.73 2.69
N SER A 112 -11.29 -2.18 3.91
CA SER A 112 -10.71 -2.87 5.05
C SER A 112 -11.66 -3.94 5.57
N LEU A 113 -11.14 -5.14 5.81
CA LEU A 113 -11.89 -6.21 6.47
C LEU A 113 -12.05 -5.99 7.98
N SER A 114 -11.41 -4.96 8.54
CA SER A 114 -11.47 -4.64 9.97
C SER A 114 -11.86 -3.17 10.15
N ASP A 115 -12.95 -2.94 10.88
CA ASP A 115 -13.63 -1.64 11.01
C ASP A 115 -13.75 -1.16 12.47
N TYR A 116 -12.89 -1.69 13.36
CA TYR A 116 -12.87 -1.27 14.75
C TYR A 116 -12.49 0.21 14.92
N ASP A 117 -13.03 0.83 15.97
CA ASP A 117 -12.69 2.21 16.32
C ASP A 117 -11.20 2.37 16.65
N TYR A 118 -10.62 3.49 16.18
CA TYR A 118 -9.26 3.85 16.53
C TYR A 118 -9.15 4.06 18.05
N PRO A 119 -8.16 3.46 18.74
CA PRO A 119 -8.08 3.54 20.19
C PRO A 119 -7.86 4.99 20.64
N ARG A 120 -8.65 5.41 21.64
CA ARG A 120 -8.45 6.71 22.28
C ARG A 120 -7.35 6.59 23.31
N SER A 121 -6.27 7.33 23.08
CA SER A 121 -5.19 7.40 24.04
C SER A 121 -5.51 8.41 25.16
N HIS A 122 -5.07 8.10 26.37
CA HIS A 122 -5.21 8.97 27.54
C HIS A 122 -4.17 10.11 27.57
N THR A 123 -3.21 10.10 26.65
CA THR A 123 -2.09 11.05 26.58
C THR A 123 -1.58 11.19 25.16
N ILE A 124 -1.05 12.38 24.82
CA ILE A 124 -0.42 12.64 23.52
C ILE A 124 1.04 12.16 23.46
N LYS A 125 1.60 11.66 24.57
CA LYS A 125 3.00 11.23 24.64
C LYS A 125 3.22 10.02 23.75
N GLY A 126 4.13 10.17 22.79
CA GLY A 126 4.58 9.10 21.89
C GLY A 126 6.07 8.80 22.05
N LEU A 127 6.45 7.54 21.84
CA LEU A 127 7.84 7.12 21.83
C LEU A 127 8.08 6.05 20.76
N GLN A 128 9.23 6.10 20.08
CA GLN A 128 9.73 4.94 19.34
C GLN A 128 10.35 3.96 20.35
N VAL A 129 9.67 2.85 20.61
CA VAL A 129 9.93 1.99 21.75
C VAL A 129 11.01 0.95 21.42
N ASN A 130 12.06 0.93 22.22
CA ASN A 130 13.03 -0.17 22.27
C ASN A 130 12.82 -1.06 23.51
N MET A 131 12.58 -0.44 24.67
CA MET A 131 12.32 -1.12 25.95
C MET A 131 10.88 -0.90 26.38
N VAL A 132 10.06 -1.96 26.36
CA VAL A 132 8.62 -1.87 26.63
C VAL A 132 8.35 -1.46 28.08
N ASP A 133 8.99 -2.11 29.05
CA ASP A 133 8.79 -1.85 30.49
C ASP A 133 8.98 -0.37 30.85
N ASP A 134 10.06 0.25 30.35
CA ASP A 134 10.37 1.64 30.66
C ASP A 134 9.45 2.61 29.91
N ALA A 135 9.07 2.27 28.68
CA ALA A 135 8.07 3.04 27.93
C ALA A 135 6.72 3.07 28.67
N LEU A 136 6.28 1.95 29.23
CA LEU A 136 5.05 1.88 30.03
C LEU A 136 5.16 2.69 31.33
N LYS A 137 6.29 2.62 32.04
CA LYS A 137 6.53 3.45 33.24
C LYS A 137 6.51 4.95 32.96
N LEU A 138 6.91 5.37 31.76
CA LEU A 138 6.83 6.77 31.32
C LEU A 138 5.39 7.25 31.05
N GLY A 139 4.41 6.32 31.02
CA GLY A 139 3.01 6.61 30.76
C GLY A 139 2.80 7.12 29.34
N ILE A 140 3.35 6.42 28.35
CA ILE A 140 3.12 6.74 26.94
C ILE A 140 1.72 6.31 26.51
N GLY A 141 1.20 7.02 25.52
CA GLY A 141 -0.09 6.74 24.90
C GLY A 141 0.02 6.24 23.47
N HIS A 142 1.18 6.44 22.85
CA HIS A 142 1.49 6.07 21.49
C HIS A 142 2.88 5.42 21.42
N ALA A 143 3.01 4.32 20.69
CA ALA A 143 4.29 3.63 20.51
C ALA A 143 4.57 3.43 19.02
N ALA A 144 5.80 3.65 18.60
CA ALA A 144 6.29 3.23 17.28
C ALA A 144 7.27 2.06 17.45
N LEU A 145 7.07 0.98 16.70
CA LEU A 145 7.89 -0.24 16.75
C LEU A 145 8.47 -0.57 15.36
N ASN A 146 9.77 -0.82 15.30
CA ASN A 146 10.45 -1.18 14.06
C ASN A 146 10.29 -2.67 13.75
N LEU A 147 9.72 -2.98 12.59
CA LEU A 147 9.57 -4.32 12.04
C LEU A 147 10.40 -4.43 10.76
N ASN A 148 11.54 -5.11 10.85
CA ASN A 148 12.46 -5.27 9.71
C ASN A 148 12.12 -6.52 8.89
N LEU A 149 11.83 -6.35 7.59
CA LEU A 149 11.50 -7.45 6.67
C LEU A 149 12.61 -8.52 6.62
N PRO A 150 13.88 -8.19 6.33
CA PRO A 150 14.98 -9.17 6.37
C PRO A 150 15.21 -9.82 7.74
N GLY A 151 14.73 -9.18 8.82
CA GLY A 151 14.88 -9.70 10.17
C GLY A 151 13.96 -10.89 10.46
N ILE A 152 12.80 -10.98 9.78
CA ILE A 152 11.79 -11.99 10.10
C ILE A 152 11.51 -12.98 8.98
N MET A 153 11.85 -12.67 7.72
CA MET A 153 11.62 -13.57 6.59
C MET A 153 12.79 -14.54 6.41
N ILE A 154 12.48 -15.80 6.09
CA ILE A 154 13.46 -16.87 5.90
C ILE A 154 13.23 -17.56 4.54
N PRO A 155 14.29 -18.10 3.89
CA PRO A 155 14.19 -18.59 2.52
C PRO A 155 13.33 -19.84 2.38
N GLU A 156 13.32 -20.68 3.42
CA GLU A 156 12.67 -21.99 3.43
C GLU A 156 12.09 -22.33 4.80
N ASP A 157 11.31 -23.40 4.87
CA ASP A 157 10.75 -23.92 6.11
C ASP A 157 11.84 -24.60 6.96
N THR A 158 12.16 -24.02 8.11
CA THR A 158 13.08 -24.61 9.10
C THR A 158 12.44 -25.73 9.94
N GLY A 159 11.22 -26.16 9.61
CA GLY A 159 10.43 -27.15 10.34
C GLY A 159 9.50 -26.53 11.39
N ASP A 160 9.82 -25.32 11.84
CA ASP A 160 9.05 -24.52 12.78
C ASP A 160 8.70 -23.12 12.24
N ALA A 161 8.83 -22.89 10.93
CA ALA A 161 8.49 -21.61 10.33
C ALA A 161 6.99 -21.29 10.49
N ILE A 162 6.65 -20.00 10.47
CA ILE A 162 5.28 -19.56 10.21
C ILE A 162 5.10 -19.53 8.69
N LYS A 163 4.18 -20.35 8.19
CA LYS A 163 3.84 -20.42 6.76
C LYS A 163 2.74 -19.41 6.45
N TYR A 164 2.94 -18.61 5.43
CA TYR A 164 1.97 -17.62 4.94
C TYR A 164 1.69 -17.88 3.47
N GLN A 165 0.42 -18.05 3.11
CA GLN A 165 0.01 -18.32 1.72
C GLN A 165 -0.46 -17.02 1.08
N MET A 166 0.13 -16.66 -0.06
CA MET A 166 -0.26 -15.49 -0.84
C MET A 166 -0.22 -15.87 -2.32
N GLU A 167 -1.35 -15.72 -3.03
CA GLU A 167 -1.45 -15.98 -4.48
C GLU A 167 -1.02 -17.40 -4.93
N GLY A 168 -1.19 -18.39 -4.05
CA GLY A 168 -0.77 -19.77 -4.31
C GLY A 168 0.71 -20.07 -4.06
N GLU A 169 1.48 -19.10 -3.57
CA GLU A 169 2.86 -19.28 -3.11
C GLU A 169 2.93 -19.26 -1.56
N THR A 170 3.85 -20.06 -1.02
CA THR A 170 4.13 -20.10 0.42
C THR A 170 5.36 -19.26 0.77
N PHE A 171 5.19 -18.33 1.70
CA PHE A 171 6.23 -17.52 2.31
C PHE A 171 6.50 -18.00 3.73
N PHE A 172 7.75 -17.89 4.17
CA PHE A 172 8.19 -18.40 5.47
C PHE A 172 8.70 -17.26 6.34
N PHE A 173 8.20 -17.22 7.58
CA PHE A 173 8.64 -16.27 8.60
C PHE A 173 9.23 -17.03 9.80
N HIS A 174 10.31 -16.49 10.36
CA HIS A 174 10.98 -17.04 11.53
C HIS A 174 10.09 -16.94 12.76
N ARG A 175 9.57 -18.07 13.24
CA ARG A 175 8.57 -18.11 14.34
C ARG A 175 9.03 -17.39 15.60
N LEU A 176 10.19 -17.74 16.14
CA LEU A 176 10.67 -17.14 17.40
C LEU A 176 10.83 -15.62 17.32
N ARG A 177 11.27 -15.09 16.17
CA ARG A 177 11.44 -13.64 15.99
C ARG A 177 10.10 -12.93 15.88
N VAL A 178 9.15 -13.51 15.15
CA VAL A 178 7.79 -13.00 15.08
C VAL A 178 7.14 -13.05 16.46
N GLU A 179 7.20 -14.16 17.19
CA GLU A 179 6.59 -14.30 18.51
C GLU A 179 7.22 -13.37 19.56
N ALA A 180 8.53 -13.12 19.47
CA ALA A 180 9.18 -12.10 20.29
C ALA A 180 8.66 -10.70 19.99
N PHE A 181 8.36 -10.40 18.72
CA PHE A 181 7.74 -9.14 18.32
C PHE A 181 6.27 -9.05 18.76
N ASP A 182 5.50 -10.14 18.62
CA ASP A 182 4.11 -10.24 19.07
C ASP A 182 3.99 -9.88 20.55
N LYS A 183 4.90 -10.37 21.40
CA LYS A 183 4.92 -10.04 22.84
C LYS A 183 5.04 -8.54 23.07
N LYS A 184 5.92 -7.84 22.34
CA LYS A 184 6.09 -6.39 22.45
C LYS A 184 4.83 -5.63 22.02
N VAL A 185 4.24 -6.00 20.89
CA VAL A 185 3.00 -5.38 20.39
C VAL A 185 1.85 -5.62 21.36
N LYS A 186 1.72 -6.86 21.84
CA LYS A 186 0.66 -7.27 22.76
C LYS A 186 0.76 -6.55 24.10
N GLU A 187 1.94 -6.49 24.70
CA GLU A 187 2.13 -5.83 25.98
C GLU A 187 1.79 -4.33 25.91
N LEU A 188 2.19 -3.63 24.84
CA LEU A 188 1.82 -2.22 24.65
C LEU A 188 0.31 -2.04 24.42
N SER A 189 -0.27 -2.84 23.52
CA SER A 189 -1.70 -2.71 23.17
C SER A 189 -2.64 -3.14 24.31
N ASP A 190 -2.29 -4.17 25.08
CA ASP A 190 -3.05 -4.59 26.28
C ASP A 190 -3.04 -3.50 27.37
N ASN A 191 -2.01 -2.63 27.39
CA ASN A 191 -1.94 -1.45 28.26
C ASN A 191 -2.58 -0.18 27.64
N GLY A 192 -3.35 -0.32 26.56
CA GLY A 192 -4.07 0.79 25.93
C GLY A 192 -3.18 1.76 25.14
N VAL A 193 -1.94 1.37 24.82
CA VAL A 193 -1.04 2.17 23.98
C VAL A 193 -1.38 1.95 22.50
N ALA A 194 -1.55 3.05 21.76
CA ALA A 194 -1.75 2.98 20.32
C ALA A 194 -0.42 2.65 19.61
N VAL A 195 -0.30 1.43 19.11
CA VAL A 195 0.93 0.95 18.44
C VAL A 195 0.90 1.27 16.95
N THR A 196 2.00 1.84 16.45
CA THR A 196 2.29 2.05 15.02
C THR A 196 3.51 1.21 14.63
N LEU A 197 3.41 0.42 13.57
CA LEU A 197 4.54 -0.36 13.07
C LEU A 197 5.29 0.43 12.00
N ILE A 198 6.60 0.55 12.18
CA ILE A 198 7.53 1.09 11.20
C ILE A 198 8.10 -0.10 10.42
N LEU A 199 7.67 -0.26 9.18
CA LEU A 199 8.15 -1.26 8.25
C LEU A 199 9.52 -0.83 7.73
N LEU A 200 10.53 -1.65 7.98
CA LEU A 200 11.92 -1.39 7.61
C LEU A 200 12.44 -2.44 6.63
N ASN A 201 13.44 -2.01 5.87
CA ASN A 201 14.25 -2.90 5.08
C ASN A 201 15.74 -2.61 5.29
N SER A 202 16.38 -3.37 6.16
CA SER A 202 17.81 -3.28 6.43
C SER A 202 18.46 -4.64 6.39
N LYS A 203 19.64 -4.72 5.76
CA LYS A 203 20.49 -5.92 5.75
C LYS A 203 20.86 -6.39 7.15
N ARG A 204 20.93 -5.47 8.11
CA ARG A 204 21.27 -5.74 9.50
C ARG A 204 20.40 -4.94 10.44
N TRP A 205 19.59 -5.63 11.24
CA TRP A 205 18.77 -4.98 12.25
C TRP A 205 18.75 -5.80 13.53
N ASP A 206 18.97 -5.15 14.67
CA ASP A 206 18.91 -5.80 16.00
C ASP A 206 19.78 -7.07 16.10
N GLY A 207 21.00 -7.01 15.55
CA GLY A 207 21.93 -8.14 15.51
C GLY A 207 21.61 -9.24 14.49
N VAL A 208 20.49 -9.14 13.78
CA VAL A 208 20.08 -10.10 12.75
C VAL A 208 20.54 -9.63 11.37
N LEU A 209 21.18 -10.53 10.62
CA LEU A 209 21.55 -10.33 9.23
C LEU A 209 20.50 -10.94 8.30
N VAL A 210 20.32 -10.34 7.13
CA VAL A 210 19.55 -10.93 6.02
C VAL A 210 20.14 -12.29 5.64
N HIS A 211 19.26 -13.25 5.33
CA HIS A 211 19.67 -14.51 4.75
C HIS A 211 20.28 -14.27 3.37
N GLN A 212 21.45 -14.85 3.11
CA GLN A 212 22.20 -14.60 1.87
C GLN A 212 21.38 -14.95 0.63
N GLU A 213 20.56 -16.01 0.72
CA GLU A 213 19.67 -16.49 -0.34
C GLU A 213 18.53 -15.50 -0.64
N LEU A 214 18.18 -14.65 0.33
CA LEU A 214 17.11 -13.66 0.21
C LEU A 214 17.63 -12.26 -0.08
N GLU A 215 18.94 -12.01 -0.01
CA GLU A 215 19.48 -10.66 -0.12
C GLU A 215 19.09 -9.97 -1.43
N GLN A 216 19.17 -10.68 -2.57
CA GLN A 216 18.78 -10.15 -3.88
C GLN A 216 17.26 -9.98 -4.03
N GLU A 217 16.46 -10.69 -3.25
CA GLU A 217 14.99 -10.59 -3.26
C GLU A 217 14.45 -9.57 -2.26
N LEU A 218 15.20 -9.26 -1.19
CA LEU A 218 14.73 -8.42 -0.09
C LEU A 218 15.39 -7.05 -0.05
N ILE A 219 16.59 -6.89 -0.63
CA ILE A 219 17.30 -5.60 -0.66
C ILE A 219 17.14 -4.97 -2.03
N HIS A 220 17.00 -3.65 -2.08
CA HIS A 220 16.88 -2.93 -3.35
C HIS A 220 18.13 -3.18 -4.20
N PRO A 221 18.01 -3.42 -5.52
CA PRO A 221 19.16 -3.66 -6.39
C PRO A 221 20.19 -2.53 -6.36
N ASP A 222 19.73 -1.28 -6.25
CA ASP A 222 20.57 -0.07 -6.18
C ASP A 222 20.91 0.33 -4.74
N TYR A 223 20.88 -0.60 -3.78
CA TYR A 223 21.21 -0.30 -2.39
C TYR A 223 22.68 0.08 -2.23
N ASP A 224 22.92 1.25 -1.65
CA ASP A 224 24.23 1.70 -1.20
C ASP A 224 24.64 0.96 0.09
N PRO A 225 25.73 0.16 0.08
CA PRO A 225 26.24 -0.53 1.26
C PRO A 225 26.61 0.39 2.44
N GLU A 226 26.85 1.68 2.21
CA GLU A 226 27.07 2.66 3.29
C GLU A 226 25.76 3.06 3.99
N GLY A 227 24.62 2.85 3.33
CA GLY A 227 23.30 3.15 3.86
C GLY A 227 22.84 2.17 4.95
N PHE A 228 22.20 2.68 6.00
CA PHE A 228 21.66 1.81 7.07
C PHE A 228 20.33 1.15 6.70
N ILE A 229 19.52 1.83 5.87
CA ILE A 229 18.20 1.38 5.41
C ILE A 229 18.19 1.34 3.88
N SER A 230 17.77 0.20 3.33
CA SER A 230 17.46 0.01 1.91
C SER A 230 16.03 0.41 1.59
N ALA A 231 15.77 0.84 0.36
CA ALA A 231 14.42 0.82 -0.20
C ALA A 231 13.89 -0.63 -0.27
N PHE A 232 12.58 -0.82 -0.35
CA PHE A 232 12.00 -2.13 -0.64
C PHE A 232 12.21 -2.50 -2.12
N PRO A 233 12.48 -3.77 -2.47
CA PRO A 233 12.82 -4.22 -3.83
C PRO A 233 11.59 -4.38 -4.74
N ILE A 234 10.72 -3.37 -4.78
CA ILE A 234 9.45 -3.38 -5.52
C ILE A 234 9.62 -3.28 -7.05
N VAL A 235 10.85 -3.05 -7.52
CA VAL A 235 11.21 -3.00 -8.94
C VAL A 235 11.39 -4.39 -9.57
N THR A 236 11.47 -5.45 -8.75
CA THR A 236 11.52 -6.84 -9.21
C THR A 236 10.24 -7.57 -8.86
N GLU A 237 9.85 -8.58 -9.65
CA GLU A 237 8.63 -9.35 -9.35
C GLU A 237 8.75 -10.12 -8.03
N ARG A 238 9.90 -10.77 -7.79
CA ARG A 238 10.17 -11.48 -6.53
C ARG A 238 10.16 -10.53 -5.35
N GLY A 239 10.85 -9.40 -5.44
CA GLY A 239 10.91 -8.44 -4.34
C GLY A 239 9.58 -7.79 -4.03
N LEU A 240 8.77 -7.46 -5.05
CA LEU A 240 7.41 -7.00 -4.87
C LEU A 240 6.53 -8.04 -4.16
N LYS A 241 6.61 -9.32 -4.57
CA LYS A 241 5.87 -10.42 -3.92
C LYS A 241 6.27 -10.60 -2.45
N ARG A 242 7.57 -10.55 -2.15
CA ARG A 242 8.09 -10.66 -0.77
C ARG A 242 7.65 -9.48 0.10
N PHE A 243 7.72 -8.26 -0.44
CA PHE A 243 7.23 -7.07 0.25
C PHE A 243 5.73 -7.14 0.53
N ARG A 244 4.92 -7.54 -0.46
CA ARG A 244 3.48 -7.76 -0.27
C ARG A 244 3.19 -8.80 0.80
N ALA A 245 3.83 -9.97 0.71
CA ALA A 245 3.65 -11.03 1.70
C ALA A 245 3.99 -10.55 3.11
N PHE A 246 5.03 -9.72 3.26
CA PHE A 246 5.40 -9.10 4.53
C PHE A 246 4.34 -8.13 5.07
N VAL A 247 3.85 -7.23 4.22
CA VAL A 247 2.83 -6.23 4.60
C VAL A 247 1.50 -6.92 4.94
N GLU A 248 1.03 -7.83 4.08
CA GLU A 248 -0.22 -8.57 4.28
C GLU A 248 -0.13 -9.46 5.54
N PHE A 249 1.00 -10.15 5.74
CA PHE A 249 1.26 -10.91 6.97
C PHE A 249 1.19 -10.05 8.23
N ALA A 250 1.87 -8.90 8.25
CA ALA A 250 1.87 -8.01 9.41
C ALA A 250 0.47 -7.42 9.67
N ALA A 251 -0.26 -7.07 8.62
CA ALA A 251 -1.61 -6.58 8.74
C ALA A 251 -2.56 -7.64 9.29
N GLU A 252 -2.69 -8.78 8.61
CA GLU A 252 -3.55 -9.89 9.05
C GLU A 252 -3.26 -10.32 10.48
N ARG A 253 -2.00 -10.24 10.92
CA ARG A 253 -1.58 -10.65 12.26
C ARG A 253 -1.97 -9.63 13.34
N TYR A 254 -1.78 -8.33 13.09
CA TYR A 254 -1.93 -7.28 14.13
C TYR A 254 -3.21 -6.46 14.02
N THR A 255 -4.06 -6.67 13.00
CA THR A 255 -5.40 -6.08 12.92
C THR A 255 -6.51 -7.08 13.27
N ARG A 256 -6.16 -8.28 13.77
CA ARG A 256 -7.15 -9.31 14.12
C ARG A 256 -8.19 -8.78 15.11
N PRO A 257 -9.47 -9.14 14.94
CA PRO A 257 -10.51 -8.83 15.92
C PRO A 257 -10.21 -9.39 17.31
N ASP A 258 -9.62 -10.59 17.38
CA ASP A 258 -9.29 -11.30 18.63
C ASP A 258 -8.04 -10.77 19.36
N GLN A 259 -7.26 -9.89 18.73
CA GLN A 259 -6.03 -9.30 19.28
C GLN A 259 -5.03 -10.34 19.82
N ARG A 260 -5.03 -11.56 19.27
CA ARG A 260 -4.20 -12.67 19.77
C ARG A 260 -2.71 -12.32 19.87
N TYR A 261 -2.21 -11.51 18.93
CA TYR A 261 -0.81 -11.09 18.83
C TYR A 261 -0.60 -9.62 19.21
N GLY A 262 -1.58 -9.02 19.90
CA GLY A 262 -1.65 -7.58 20.10
C GLY A 262 -2.28 -6.85 18.93
N ARG A 263 -2.31 -5.51 19.02
CA ARG A 263 -2.93 -4.64 18.02
C ARG A 263 -2.01 -3.54 17.53
N ALA A 264 -1.88 -3.44 16.22
CA ALA A 264 -1.33 -2.27 15.53
C ALA A 264 -2.47 -1.44 14.94
N CYS A 265 -2.38 -0.12 15.09
CA CYS A 265 -3.38 0.83 14.61
C CYS A 265 -2.84 1.75 13.52
N GLY A 266 -1.54 1.65 13.21
CA GLY A 266 -0.89 2.42 12.16
C GLY A 266 0.28 1.64 11.57
N TYR A 267 0.56 1.91 10.31
CA TYR A 267 1.68 1.37 9.57
C TYR A 267 2.39 2.51 8.87
N MET A 268 3.70 2.60 9.04
CA MET A 268 4.57 3.54 8.37
C MET A 268 5.62 2.76 7.61
N SER A 269 5.80 3.05 6.33
CA SER A 269 6.92 2.50 5.55
C SER A 269 8.06 3.50 5.56
N ILE A 270 9.27 3.05 5.88
CA ILE A 270 10.46 3.83 5.54
C ILE A 270 10.91 3.38 4.15
N VAL A 271 10.67 4.24 3.18
CA VAL A 271 11.37 4.17 1.89
C VAL A 271 12.51 5.19 1.94
N THR A 272 13.75 4.71 1.93
CA THR A 272 14.87 5.56 1.52
C THR A 272 14.79 5.65 0.00
N GLU A 273 14.47 6.83 -0.51
CA GLU A 273 14.50 7.05 -1.95
C GLU A 273 15.94 6.86 -2.44
N THR A 274 16.15 6.02 -3.44
CA THR A 274 17.28 6.13 -4.37
C THR A 274 17.10 7.39 -5.24
N ALA A 275 17.04 8.56 -4.60
CA ALA A 275 17.07 9.87 -5.25
C ALA A 275 17.96 10.85 -4.47
N ILE A 276 19.26 10.56 -4.36
CA ILE A 276 20.28 11.60 -4.12
C ILE A 276 20.58 12.35 -5.45
N LEU A 277 19.58 12.58 -6.31
CA LEU A 277 19.77 13.38 -7.53
C LEU A 277 18.77 14.53 -7.75
N THR A 278 17.78 14.76 -6.88
CA THR A 278 16.81 15.86 -7.11
C THR A 278 16.48 16.74 -5.90
N GLY A 279 16.99 16.45 -4.69
CA GLY A 279 16.88 17.39 -3.57
C GLY A 279 15.45 17.67 -3.08
N GLU A 280 14.51 16.76 -3.31
CA GLU A 280 13.15 16.85 -2.80
C GLU A 280 12.88 15.71 -1.81
N TRP A 281 12.32 16.04 -0.65
CA TRP A 281 11.85 15.04 0.32
C TRP A 281 10.42 14.64 -0.05
N HIS A 282 10.24 13.43 -0.59
CA HIS A 282 8.90 12.86 -0.76
C HIS A 282 8.68 11.79 0.29
N ILE A 283 7.86 12.08 1.30
CA ILE A 283 7.20 11.03 2.07
C ILE A 283 6.26 10.36 1.08
N ILE A 284 6.68 9.24 0.48
CA ILE A 284 5.76 8.38 -0.26
C ILE A 284 4.84 7.79 0.81
N HIS A 285 3.67 8.40 0.98
CA HIS A 285 2.50 7.71 1.49
C HIS A 285 2.23 6.58 0.50
N ILE A 286 2.88 5.44 0.68
CA ILE A 286 2.33 4.18 0.20
C ILE A 286 1.05 4.05 1.01
N PRO A 287 -0.15 4.09 0.41
CA PRO A 287 -1.34 3.65 1.10
C PRO A 287 -1.14 2.15 1.37
N ILE A 288 -0.48 1.85 2.49
CA ILE A 288 -0.51 0.53 3.09
C ILE A 288 -1.94 0.44 3.61
N ILE A 289 -2.81 -0.13 2.79
CA ILE A 289 -4.22 -0.33 3.08
C ILE A 289 -4.28 -1.32 4.24
N PHE A 290 -4.31 -0.87 5.50
CA PHE A 290 -4.98 -1.59 6.59
C PHE A 290 -5.27 -0.65 7.78
N SER A 291 -6.50 -0.76 8.26
CA SER A 291 -7.09 -0.22 9.50
C SER A 291 -7.01 1.29 9.73
N GLY A 292 -8.17 1.93 9.72
CA GLY A 292 -8.37 3.27 10.23
C GLY A 292 -8.82 4.25 9.15
N ARG A 293 -10.07 4.73 9.29
CA ARG A 293 -10.45 6.04 8.76
C ARG A 293 -9.37 7.06 9.15
N ILE A 294 -8.65 7.61 8.17
CA ILE A 294 -8.19 9.00 8.26
C ILE A 294 -9.21 9.86 7.51
N SER A 295 -10.48 9.77 7.90
CA SER A 295 -11.48 10.78 7.58
C SER A 295 -11.81 11.51 8.87
N GLY A 296 -10.90 12.38 9.28
CA GLY A 296 -11.04 13.18 10.47
C GLY A 296 -10.20 14.43 10.31
N THR A 297 -10.81 15.50 9.81
CA THR A 297 -10.27 16.83 10.04
C THR A 297 -10.27 17.02 11.56
N ILE A 298 -9.13 16.85 12.23
CA ILE A 298 -8.99 17.25 13.62
C ILE A 298 -9.00 18.78 13.61
N LYS A 299 -10.20 19.37 13.67
CA LYS A 299 -10.37 20.76 14.11
C LYS A 299 -10.09 20.79 15.61
N GLN A 300 -8.82 20.85 15.98
CA GLN A 300 -8.47 21.39 17.30
C GLN A 300 -8.70 22.91 17.25
N PRO A 301 -9.51 23.48 18.14
CA PRO A 301 -9.63 24.93 18.24
C PRO A 301 -8.31 25.47 18.77
N GLY A 302 -7.54 26.19 17.93
CA GLY A 302 -6.37 26.95 18.37
C GLY A 302 -5.05 26.68 17.66
N MET A 303 -4.97 25.75 16.69
CA MET A 303 -3.79 25.60 15.83
C MET A 303 -4.13 25.89 14.38
N THR A 304 -3.91 27.13 13.96
CA THR A 304 -3.86 27.52 12.54
C THR A 304 -2.55 27.01 11.97
N LEU A 305 -2.58 25.91 11.20
CA LEU A 305 -1.47 25.54 10.33
C LEU A 305 -1.49 26.52 9.15
N THR A 306 -0.74 27.61 9.28
CA THR A 306 -0.45 28.53 8.19
C THR A 306 0.25 27.72 7.09
N GLN A 307 -0.37 27.60 5.92
CA GLN A 307 0.30 27.16 4.70
C GLN A 307 1.53 28.06 4.50
N ALA A 308 2.73 27.53 4.75
CA ALA A 308 3.96 28.19 4.37
C ALA A 308 4.09 28.11 2.84
N ARG A 309 3.58 29.12 2.14
CA ARG A 309 3.97 29.41 0.75
C ARG A 309 5.44 29.85 0.79
N LEU A 310 6.37 28.96 0.48
CA LEU A 310 7.71 29.41 0.07
C LEU A 310 7.57 30.08 -1.30
N HIS A 311 7.65 31.41 -1.31
CA HIS A 311 7.91 32.18 -2.52
C HIS A 311 9.37 31.96 -2.92
N LEU A 312 9.60 31.28 -4.03
CA LEU A 312 10.89 31.32 -4.71
C LEU A 312 10.97 32.65 -5.46
N LYS A 313 11.84 33.56 -4.99
CA LYS A 313 12.35 34.66 -5.81
C LYS A 313 13.44 34.08 -6.72
N THR A 314 13.16 34.16 -8.02
CA THR A 314 14.03 34.11 -9.22
C THR A 314 15.30 33.29 -9.14
#